data_AF-A0A7S2HDQ5-F1
#
_entry.id   AF-A0A7S2HDQ5-F1
#
_cell.length_a   1.000
_cell.length_b   1.000
_cell.length_c   1.000
_cell.angle_alpha   90.00
_cell.angle_beta   90.00
_cell.angle_gamma   90.00
#
_symmetry.space_group_name_H-M   'P 1'
#
loop_
_entity.id
_entity.type
_entity.pdbx_description
1 polymer ?
#
loop_
_entity_poly.entity_id
_entity_poly.type
_entity_poly.pdbx_seq_one_letter_code
_entity_poly.pdbx_strand_id
1 'polypeptide(L)'
;GRWVLSTRQRRQLFAHLLRSALFESYLGKKYPSSKRFGLDGCEALVPGLFRLCRRSAEHGVDSVQFGMAHRGRLNVLENLLGKPMGLICAEMKDDVSEFHVGDVKYHLGIE
;
A
#
# COMPACT_ATOMS: atom_id res chain seq x y z
N GLY A 1 -16.61 -13.56 22.06
CA GLY A 1 -15.80 -12.34 21.83
C GLY A 1 -16.03 -11.79 20.44
N ARG A 2 -17.02 -10.91 20.25
CA ARG A 2 -17.32 -10.29 18.95
C ARG A 2 -16.62 -8.94 18.89
N TRP A 3 -15.77 -8.72 17.90
CA TRP A 3 -15.13 -7.42 17.68
C TRP A 3 -16.17 -6.44 17.13
N VAL A 4 -16.76 -5.64 18.02
CA VAL A 4 -17.72 -4.60 17.63
C VAL A 4 -16.95 -3.30 17.38
N LEU A 5 -16.80 -2.94 16.10
CA LEU A 5 -16.23 -1.65 15.72
C LEU A 5 -17.23 -0.52 15.98
N SER A 6 -16.76 0.54 16.64
CA SER A 6 -17.48 1.81 16.74
C SER A 6 -17.75 2.40 15.35
N THR A 7 -18.74 3.29 15.24
CA THR A 7 -19.05 4.00 13.99
C THR A 7 -17.83 4.71 13.40
N ARG A 8 -17.00 5.32 14.26
CA ARG A 8 -15.74 5.96 13.84
C ARG A 8 -14.76 4.97 13.24
N GLN A 9 -14.55 3.82 13.89
CA GLN A 9 -13.64 2.78 13.39
C GLN A 9 -14.15 2.17 12.07
N ARG A 10 -15.47 1.98 11.92
CA ARG A 10 -16.06 1.52 10.65
C ARG A 10 -15.81 2.50 9.52
N ARG A 11 -16.00 3.81 9.77
CA ARG A 11 -15.70 4.87 8.78
C ARG A 11 -14.21 4.91 8.41
N GLN A 12 -13.32 4.77 9.39
CA GLN A 12 -11.87 4.72 9.13
C GLN A 12 -11.50 3.50 8.28
N LEU A 13 -11.98 2.30 8.64
CA LEU A 13 -11.74 1.09 7.87
C LEU A 13 -12.27 1.21 6.44
N PHE A 14 -13.48 1.76 6.27
CA PHE A 14 -14.04 2.03 4.96
C PHE A 14 -13.18 3.02 4.15
N ALA A 15 -12.67 4.08 4.77
CA ALA A 15 -11.78 5.03 4.10
C ALA A 15 -10.47 4.36 3.62
N HIS A 16 -9.88 3.45 4.40
CA HIS A 16 -8.71 2.68 3.96
C HIS A 16 -9.03 1.76 2.79
N LEU A 17 -10.16 1.04 2.83
CA LEU A 17 -10.63 0.21 1.71
C LEU A 17 -10.82 1.04 0.45
N LEU A 18 -11.51 2.18 0.58
CA LEU A 18 -11.81 3.05 -0.54
C LEU A 18 -10.53 3.61 -1.17
N ARG A 19 -9.58 4.09 -0.37
CA ARG A 19 -8.29 4.56 -0.89
C ARG A 19 -7.53 3.44 -1.59
N SER A 20 -7.48 2.25 -1.01
CA SER A 20 -6.82 1.09 -1.62
C SER A 20 -7.45 0.72 -2.97
N ALA A 21 -8.78 0.68 -3.07
CA ALA A 21 -9.47 0.39 -4.32
C ALA A 21 -9.29 1.50 -5.37
N LEU A 22 -9.37 2.77 -4.96
CA LEU A 22 -9.17 3.92 -5.85
C LEU A 22 -7.74 4.00 -6.37
N PHE A 23 -6.76 3.64 -5.55
CA PHE A 23 -5.36 3.54 -5.94
C PHE A 23 -5.17 2.56 -7.10
N GLU A 24 -5.73 1.34 -6.98
CA GLU A 24 -5.65 0.34 -8.05
C GLU A 24 -6.38 0.78 -9.31
N SER A 25 -7.58 1.36 -9.16
CA SER A 25 -8.35 1.89 -10.28
C SER A 25 -7.59 3.01 -11.00
N TYR A 26 -6.92 3.90 -10.25
CA TYR A 26 -6.14 4.98 -10.80
C TYR A 26 -4.94 4.47 -11.60
N LEU A 27 -4.12 3.58 -11.02
CA LEU A 27 -2.97 3.03 -11.71
C LEU A 27 -3.37 2.22 -12.94
N GLY A 28 -4.44 1.41 -12.84
CA GLY A 28 -4.97 0.65 -13.96
C GLY A 28 -5.45 1.52 -15.13
N LYS A 29 -6.07 2.67 -14.84
CA LYS A 29 -6.51 3.62 -15.88
C LYS A 29 -5.36 4.42 -16.48
N LYS A 30 -4.42 4.88 -15.65
CA LYS A 30 -3.33 5.76 -16.09
C LYS A 30 -2.20 5.01 -16.80
N TYR A 31 -1.95 3.76 -16.41
CA TYR A 31 -0.86 2.93 -16.93
C TYR A 31 -1.37 1.56 -17.40
N PRO A 32 -2.28 1.49 -18.40
CA PRO A 32 -2.99 0.27 -18.78
C PRO A 32 -2.07 -0.85 -19.30
N SER A 33 -0.94 -0.49 -19.91
CA SER A 33 0.04 -1.45 -20.46
C SER A 33 1.09 -1.90 -19.43
N SER A 34 1.11 -1.30 -18.23
CA SER A 34 2.10 -1.62 -17.20
C SER A 34 1.60 -2.73 -16.29
N LYS A 35 2.43 -3.77 -16.11
CA LYS A 35 2.18 -4.80 -15.07
C LYS A 35 2.31 -4.16 -13.70
N ARG A 36 1.21 -4.07 -12.93
CA ARG A 36 1.15 -3.44 -11.60
C ARG A 36 1.09 -4.39 -10.40
N PHE A 37 0.81 -5.68 -10.64
CA PHE A 37 0.62 -6.68 -9.58
C PHE A 37 -0.34 -6.23 -8.47
N GLY A 38 -1.41 -5.51 -8.83
CA GLY A 38 -2.22 -4.77 -7.85
C GLY A 38 -3.10 -5.65 -6.97
N LEU A 39 -3.69 -5.03 -5.96
CA LEU A 39 -4.39 -5.67 -4.83
C LEU A 39 -5.89 -5.90 -5.07
N ASP A 40 -6.39 -5.85 -6.31
CA ASP A 40 -7.82 -5.99 -6.62
C ASP A 40 -8.40 -7.29 -6.05
N GLY A 41 -9.50 -7.19 -5.31
CA GLY A 41 -10.14 -8.30 -4.60
C GLY A 41 -9.48 -8.71 -3.28
N CYS A 42 -8.39 -8.04 -2.88
CA CYS A 42 -7.67 -8.26 -1.62
C CYS A 42 -7.43 -6.96 -0.84
N GLU A 43 -8.24 -5.93 -1.08
CA GLU A 43 -8.08 -4.57 -0.53
C GLU A 43 -8.16 -4.55 1.00
N ALA A 44 -8.83 -5.54 1.59
CA ALA A 44 -8.91 -5.74 3.04
C ALA A 44 -7.53 -5.95 3.71
N LEU A 45 -6.50 -6.29 2.94
CA LEU A 45 -5.12 -6.38 3.43
C LEU A 45 -4.65 -5.04 4.03
N VAL A 46 -4.93 -3.90 3.38
CA VAL A 46 -4.47 -2.57 3.84
C VAL A 46 -5.02 -2.20 5.22
N PRO A 47 -6.35 -2.16 5.46
CA PRO A 47 -6.88 -1.89 6.80
C PRO A 47 -6.51 -3.00 7.81
N GLY A 48 -6.32 -4.24 7.35
CA GLY A 48 -5.83 -5.34 8.19
C GLY A 48 -4.44 -5.06 8.74
N LEU A 49 -3.49 -4.73 7.87
CA LEU A 49 -2.11 -4.39 8.25
C LEU A 49 -2.05 -3.10 9.07
N PHE A 50 -2.86 -2.10 8.76
CA PHE A 50 -2.96 -0.89 9.57
C PHE A 50 -3.41 -1.20 11.00
N ARG A 51 -4.43 -2.05 11.16
CA ARG A 51 -4.89 -2.48 12.49
C ARG A 51 -3.86 -3.34 13.21
N LEU A 52 -3.14 -4.21 12.49
CA LEU A 52 -2.04 -4.99 13.03
C LEU A 52 -0.96 -4.07 13.60
N CYS A 53 -0.47 -3.10 12.82
CA CYS A 53 0.56 -2.15 13.27
C CYS A 53 0.10 -1.35 14.50
N ARG A 54 -1.13 -0.82 14.47
CA ARG A 54 -1.69 -0.09 15.61
C ARG A 54 -1.79 -0.95 16.86
N ARG A 55 -2.19 -2.21 16.71
CA ARG A 55 -2.29 -3.14 17.83
C ARG A 55 -0.90 -3.48 18.37
N SER A 56 0.08 -3.70 17.51
CA SER A 56 1.47 -3.91 17.92
C SER A 56 2.00 -2.72 18.73
N ALA A 57 1.75 -1.50 18.27
CA ALA A 57 2.14 -0.28 19.01
C ALA A 57 1.45 -0.17 20.38
N GLU A 58 0.15 -0.53 20.48
CA GLU A 58 -0.57 -0.61 21.77
C GLU A 58 0.06 -1.62 22.75
N HIS A 59 0.84 -2.59 22.26
CA HIS A 59 1.56 -3.59 23.06
C HIS A 59 3.04 -3.27 23.26
N GLY A 60 3.48 -2.04 22.95
CA GLY A 60 4.86 -1.59 23.17
C GLY A 60 5.86 -2.08 22.12
N VAL A 61 5.41 -2.46 20.93
CA VAL A 61 6.31 -2.75 19.81
C VAL A 61 6.80 -1.45 19.19
N ASP A 62 8.11 -1.23 19.20
CA ASP A 62 8.75 -0.01 18.67
C ASP A 62 8.98 -0.03 17.16
N SER A 63 9.12 -1.22 16.56
CA SER A 63 9.39 -1.35 15.12
C SER A 63 8.70 -2.57 14.49
N VAL A 64 8.30 -2.42 13.23
CA VAL A 64 7.70 -3.49 12.42
C VAL A 64 8.43 -3.54 11.08
N GLN A 65 8.94 -4.72 10.72
CA GLN A 65 9.60 -4.94 9.44
C GLN A 65 8.69 -5.74 8.52
N PHE A 66 8.52 -5.26 7.28
CA PHE A 66 7.68 -5.90 6.27
C PHE A 66 8.52 -6.64 5.23
N GLY A 67 8.46 -7.97 5.25
CA GLY A 67 8.83 -8.78 4.09
C GLY A 67 7.59 -9.02 3.22
N MET A 68 7.55 -8.50 2.00
CA MET A 68 6.41 -8.69 1.10
C MET A 68 6.79 -8.95 -0.35
N ALA A 69 6.04 -9.82 -1.00
CA ALA A 69 6.12 -10.08 -2.44
C ALA A 69 5.47 -8.93 -3.26
N HIS A 70 5.35 -9.11 -4.57
CA HIS A 70 4.87 -8.08 -5.51
C HIS A 70 3.37 -7.75 -5.38
N ARG A 71 2.53 -8.69 -4.91
CA ARG A 71 1.06 -8.52 -4.86
C ARG A 71 0.67 -7.36 -3.94
N GLY A 72 0.10 -6.31 -4.54
CA GLY A 72 -0.37 -5.12 -3.83
C GLY A 72 0.74 -4.28 -3.19
N ARG A 73 2.02 -4.47 -3.58
CA ARG A 73 3.15 -3.79 -2.96
C ARG A 73 3.06 -2.28 -3.07
N LEU A 74 2.77 -1.75 -4.26
CA LEU A 74 2.63 -0.29 -4.45
C LEU A 74 1.49 0.28 -3.60
N ASN A 75 0.41 -0.50 -3.43
CA ASN A 75 -0.74 -0.11 -2.63
C ASN A 75 -0.40 -0.02 -1.15
N VAL A 76 0.29 -1.02 -0.61
CA VAL A 76 0.79 -1.01 0.78
C VAL A 76 1.81 0.10 1.00
N LEU A 77 2.74 0.30 0.06
CA LEU A 77 3.73 1.37 0.13
C LEU A 77 3.06 2.75 0.24
N GLU A 78 2.04 3.04 -0.57
CA GLU A 78 1.35 4.34 -0.52
C GLU A 78 0.37 4.45 0.64
N ASN A 79 -0.55 3.48 0.78
CA ASN A 79 -1.68 3.58 1.71
C ASN A 79 -1.34 3.26 3.17
N LEU A 80 -0.21 2.59 3.43
CA LEU A 80 0.23 2.22 4.77
C LEU A 80 1.58 2.84 5.14
N LEU A 81 2.58 2.74 4.26
CA LEU A 81 3.96 3.17 4.55
C LEU A 81 4.25 4.61 4.08
N GLY A 82 3.30 5.28 3.43
CA GLY A 82 3.39 6.70 3.10
C GLY A 82 4.28 7.05 1.91
N LYS A 83 4.62 6.09 1.04
CA LYS A 83 5.36 6.36 -0.20
C LYS A 83 4.56 7.33 -1.08
N PRO A 84 5.10 8.51 -1.46
CA PRO A 84 4.34 9.49 -2.22
C PRO A 84 3.87 8.96 -3.59
N MET A 85 2.59 9.18 -3.91
CA MET A 85 2.00 8.81 -5.21
C MET A 85 2.79 9.40 -6.40
N GLY A 86 3.36 10.59 -6.26
CA GLY A 86 4.18 11.22 -7.30
C GLY A 86 5.42 10.40 -7.66
N LEU A 87 6.09 9.83 -6.65
CA LEU A 87 7.26 8.96 -6.84
C LEU A 87 6.86 7.64 -7.52
N ILE A 88 5.76 7.02 -7.07
CA ILE A 88 5.20 5.82 -7.72
C ILE A 88 4.86 6.11 -9.19
N CYS A 89 4.27 7.28 -9.47
CA CYS A 89 3.97 7.68 -10.85
C CYS A 89 5.22 7.87 -11.71
N ALA A 90 6.30 8.43 -11.16
CA ALA A 90 7.57 8.57 -11.87
C ALA A 90 8.20 7.20 -12.20
N GLU A 91 8.21 6.29 -11.22
CA GLU A 91 8.65 4.88 -11.41
C GLU A 91 7.81 4.13 -12.45
N MET A 92 6.52 4.45 -12.58
CA MET A 92 5.63 3.84 -13.58
C MET A 92 5.89 4.35 -15.00
N LYS A 93 6.48 5.54 -15.16
CA LYS A 93 6.83 6.13 -16.47
C LYS A 93 8.25 5.79 -16.94
N ASP A 94 9.02 5.09 -16.10
CA ASP A 94 10.47 4.86 -16.28
C ASP A 94 11.27 6.18 -16.41
N ASP A 95 10.76 7.29 -15.87
CA ASP A 95 11.42 8.61 -15.84
C ASP A 95 12.58 8.70 -14.79
N VAL A 96 12.94 7.57 -14.18
CA VAL A 96 14.06 7.46 -13.24
C VAL A 96 15.35 7.26 -14.04
N SER A 97 16.16 8.32 -14.09
CA SER A 97 17.48 8.48 -14.72
C SER A 97 18.27 7.20 -15.03
N GLU A 98 18.97 7.20 -16.16
CA GLU A 98 19.95 6.21 -16.67
C GLU A 98 21.07 5.78 -15.68
N PHE A 99 21.16 6.38 -14.49
CA PHE A 99 22.19 6.11 -13.48
C PHE A 99 21.72 5.33 -12.24
N HIS A 100 20.46 4.90 -12.19
CA HIS A 100 20.03 3.95 -11.15
C HIS A 100 20.14 2.52 -11.68
N VAL A 101 21.14 1.77 -11.22
CA VAL A 101 21.11 0.30 -11.21
C VAL A 101 20.08 -0.13 -10.15
N GLY A 102 18.82 0.25 -10.39
CA GLY A 102 17.71 0.04 -9.48
C GLY A 102 16.96 -1.23 -9.85
N ASP A 103 16.64 -2.03 -8.84
CA ASP A 103 15.78 -3.19 -8.99
C ASP A 103 14.38 -2.77 -9.47
N VAL A 104 13.62 -3.69 -10.06
CA VAL A 104 12.30 -3.40 -10.62
C VAL A 104 11.40 -2.76 -9.56
N LYS A 105 10.49 -1.86 -9.99
CA LYS A 105 9.60 -1.03 -9.13
C LYS A 105 8.78 -1.76 -8.05
N TYR A 106 8.71 -3.10 -8.10
CA TYR A 106 8.07 -3.94 -7.09
C TYR A 106 9.04 -4.58 -6.08
N HIS A 107 10.32 -4.20 -6.11
CA HIS A 107 11.35 -4.59 -5.13
C HIS A 107 11.82 -3.41 -4.29
N LEU A 108 11.58 -2.18 -4.75
CA LEU A 108 11.94 -0.97 -4.00
C LEU A 108 11.14 -0.90 -2.69
N GLY A 109 11.87 -0.71 -1.58
CA GLY A 109 11.32 -0.46 -0.25
C GLY A 109 11.08 1.04 -0.01
N ILE A 110 10.82 1.37 1.25
CA ILE A 110 10.86 2.73 1.78
C ILE A 110 11.52 2.64 3.16
N GLU A 111 12.42 3.59 3.46
CA GLU A 111 12.97 3.79 4.80
C GLU A 111 12.17 4.84 5.57
#